data_AF-A0A1S8WVG2-F1
#
_entry.id   AF-A0A1S8WVG2-F1
#
_cell.length_a   1.000
_cell.length_b   1.000
_cell.length_c   1.000
_cell.angle_alpha   90.00
_cell.angle_beta   90.00
_cell.angle_gamma   90.00
#
_symmetry.space_group_name_H-M   'P 1'
#
loop_
_entity.id
_entity.type
_entity.pdbx_description
1 polymer ?
#
loop_
_entity_poly.entity_id
_entity_poly.type
_entity_poly.pdbx_seq_one_letter_code
_entity_poly.pdbx_strand_id
1 'polypeptide(L)'
;MLGQYFLPVSERLLEHALIVEKVEELFKSEKRAGLETASEREEELSGLVEVLVRNLFAFYPLLIKFVDRHRSAWLKHPTQETQRLFTAVARMFLIWAKATLMMRVTDDKAKQSYRITGSASCFGRTLVV
;
A
#
# COMPACT_ATOMS: atom_id res chain seq x y z
N MET A 1 -13.51 9.93 -17.68
CA MET A 1 -12.27 10.34 -16.97
C MET A 1 -11.98 9.43 -15.77
N LEU A 2 -12.84 9.36 -14.74
CA LEU A 2 -12.63 8.48 -13.57
C LEU A 2 -12.59 6.99 -13.95
N GLY A 3 -13.68 6.46 -14.52
CA GLY A 3 -13.77 5.05 -14.93
C GLY A 3 -12.79 4.60 -16.04
N GLN A 4 -12.28 5.53 -16.86
CA GLN A 4 -11.37 5.20 -17.97
C GLN A 4 -9.90 5.16 -17.59
N TYR A 5 -9.46 5.94 -16.60
CA TYR A 5 -8.04 6.10 -16.30
C TYR A 5 -7.69 5.78 -14.85
N PHE A 6 -8.39 6.36 -13.88
CA PHE A 6 -8.03 6.20 -12.46
C PHE A 6 -8.53 4.89 -11.87
N LEU A 7 -9.73 4.45 -12.25
CA LEU A 7 -10.31 3.21 -11.76
C LEU A 7 -9.48 1.97 -12.12
N PRO A 8 -9.14 1.69 -13.40
CA PRO A 8 -8.35 0.51 -13.75
C PRO A 8 -6.93 0.54 -13.16
N VAL A 9 -6.34 1.73 -13.00
CA VAL A 9 -5.02 1.88 -12.35
C VAL A 9 -5.14 1.56 -10.85
N SER A 10 -6.15 2.11 -10.16
CA SER A 10 -6.35 1.84 -8.73
C SER A 10 -6.64 0.35 -8.45
N GLU A 11 -7.36 -0.32 -9.34
CA GLU A 11 -7.68 -1.74 -9.22
C GLU A 11 -6.45 -2.61 -9.46
N ARG A 12 -5.62 -2.30 -10.47
CA ARG A 12 -4.34 -3.01 -10.68
C ARG A 12 -3.38 -2.84 -9.52
N LEU A 13 -3.30 -1.63 -8.94
CA LEU A 13 -2.47 -1.41 -7.75
C LEU A 13 -3.01 -2.18 -6.53
N LEU A 14 -4.33 -2.29 -6.42
CA LEU A 14 -4.96 -3.12 -5.39
C LEU A 14 -4.64 -4.60 -5.59
N GLU A 15 -4.68 -5.13 -6.81
CA GLU A 15 -4.28 -6.51 -7.10
C GLU A 15 -2.85 -6.79 -6.63
N HIS A 16 -1.90 -5.88 -6.89
CA HIS A 16 -0.54 -6.02 -6.40
C HIS A 16 -0.46 -5.98 -4.87
N ALA A 17 -1.25 -5.12 -4.23
CA ALA A 17 -1.32 -5.08 -2.77
C ALA A 17 -1.87 -6.39 -2.20
N LEU A 18 -2.87 -7.01 -2.83
CA LEU A 18 -3.40 -8.31 -2.40
C LEU A 18 -2.38 -9.43 -2.54
N ILE A 19 -1.50 -9.39 -3.56
CA ILE A 19 -0.38 -10.32 -3.68
C ILE A 19 0.58 -10.14 -2.50
N VAL A 20 0.95 -8.90 -2.16
CA VAL A 20 1.79 -8.60 -0.99
C VAL A 20 1.17 -9.19 0.28
N GLU A 21 -0.13 -9.00 0.51
CA GLU A 21 -0.83 -9.54 1.68
C GLU A 21 -0.76 -11.08 1.73
N LYS A 22 -0.96 -11.76 0.59
CA LYS A 22 -0.87 -13.22 0.52
C LYS A 22 0.55 -13.73 0.82
N VAL A 23 1.56 -13.10 0.24
CA VAL A 23 2.97 -13.47 0.48
C VAL A 23 3.35 -13.19 1.94
N GLU A 24 2.85 -12.11 2.53
CA GLU A 24 3.03 -11.77 3.94
C GLU A 24 2.45 -12.83 4.88
N GLU A 25 1.25 -13.34 4.58
CA GLU A 25 0.62 -14.42 5.36
C GLU A 25 1.40 -15.73 5.26
N LEU A 26 1.88 -16.07 4.07
CA LEU A 26 2.73 -17.24 3.86
C LEU A 26 4.05 -17.13 4.62
N PHE A 27 4.75 -15.99 4.53
CA PHE A 27 5.96 -15.73 5.30
C PHE A 27 5.73 -15.90 6.81
N LYS A 28 4.63 -15.36 7.35
CA LYS A 28 4.29 -15.56 8.77
C LYS A 28 4.07 -17.03 9.12
N SER A 29 3.44 -17.79 8.24
CA SER A 29 3.18 -19.22 8.47
C SER A 29 4.48 -20.03 8.46
N GLU A 30 5.37 -19.78 7.51
CA GLU A 30 6.65 -20.49 7.36
C GLU A 30 7.62 -20.13 8.49
N LYS A 31 7.66 -18.84 8.87
CA LYS A 31 8.44 -18.36 10.01
C LYS A 31 8.00 -18.99 11.33
N ARG A 32 6.69 -19.14 11.54
CA ARG A 32 6.15 -19.82 12.73
C ARG A 32 6.46 -21.32 12.73
N ALA A 33 6.50 -21.93 11.55
CA ALA A 33 6.84 -23.34 11.37
C ALA A 33 8.35 -23.61 11.41
N GLY A 34 9.20 -22.58 11.43
CA GLY A 34 10.66 -22.71 11.44
C GLY A 34 11.21 -23.33 10.15
N LEU A 35 10.54 -23.13 9.03
CA LEU A 35 10.97 -23.65 7.73
C LEU A 35 12.13 -22.82 7.19
N GLU A 36 13.15 -23.48 6.63
CA GLU A 36 14.29 -22.82 5.97
C GLU A 36 13.86 -21.90 4.81
N THR A 37 12.70 -22.17 4.19
CA THR A 37 12.11 -21.35 3.11
C THR A 37 11.64 -19.97 3.58
N ALA A 38 11.53 -19.73 4.90
CA ALA A 38 11.05 -18.46 5.43
C ALA A 38 11.96 -17.28 5.02
N SER A 39 13.27 -17.50 4.90
CA SER A 39 14.21 -16.45 4.46
C SER A 39 13.98 -16.05 3.00
N GLU A 40 13.74 -17.01 2.12
CA GLU A 40 13.45 -16.75 0.70
C GLU A 40 12.15 -15.94 0.54
N ARG A 41 11.14 -16.28 1.35
CA ARG A 41 9.86 -15.54 1.37
C ARG A 41 9.98 -14.14 1.94
N GLU A 42 10.90 -13.90 2.87
CA GLU A 42 11.17 -12.55 3.40
C GLU A 42 11.74 -11.62 2.34
N GLU A 43 12.67 -12.12 1.52
CA GLU A 43 13.26 -11.36 0.40
C GLU A 43 12.21 -11.08 -0.69
N GLU A 44 11.40 -12.08 -1.06
CA GLU A 44 10.30 -11.92 -1.99
C GLU A 44 9.29 -10.85 -1.50
N LEU A 45 8.87 -10.96 -0.24
CA LEU A 45 7.95 -10.00 0.38
C LEU A 45 8.53 -8.58 0.35
N SER A 46 9.81 -8.43 0.68
CA SER A 46 10.50 -7.13 0.71
C SER A 46 10.50 -6.47 -0.67
N GLY A 47 10.84 -7.21 -1.73
CA GLY A 47 10.82 -6.69 -3.10
C GLY A 47 9.41 -6.30 -3.56
N LEU A 48 8.38 -7.08 -3.22
CA LEU A 48 6.99 -6.76 -3.56
C LEU A 48 6.49 -5.51 -2.84
N VAL A 49 6.83 -5.36 -1.55
CA VAL A 49 6.48 -4.16 -0.77
C VAL A 49 7.18 -2.92 -1.33
N GLU A 50 8.46 -2.99 -1.72
CA GLU A 50 9.17 -1.86 -2.32
C GLU A 50 8.49 -1.38 -3.61
N VAL A 51 8.14 -2.30 -4.51
CA VAL A 51 7.43 -1.98 -5.76
C VAL A 51 6.05 -1.39 -5.47
N LEU A 52 5.31 -1.97 -4.51
CA LEU A 52 4.00 -1.45 -4.10
C LEU A 52 4.12 0.00 -3.60
N VAL A 53 5.07 0.26 -2.69
CA VAL A 53 5.32 1.58 -2.12
C VAL A 53 5.65 2.59 -3.23
N ARG A 54 6.61 2.27 -4.11
CA ARG A 54 6.97 3.15 -5.23
C ARG A 54 5.77 3.51 -6.10
N ASN A 55 4.93 2.51 -6.43
CA ASN A 55 3.77 2.72 -7.27
C ASN A 55 2.69 3.57 -6.57
N LEU A 56 2.48 3.35 -5.27
CA LEU A 56 1.61 4.19 -4.44
C LEU A 56 2.10 5.64 -4.45
N PHE A 57 3.38 5.88 -4.18
CA PHE A 57 3.96 7.23 -4.16
C PHE A 57 3.88 7.94 -5.52
N ALA A 58 3.91 7.21 -6.63
CA ALA A 58 3.68 7.79 -7.96
C ALA A 58 2.20 8.09 -8.24
N PHE A 59 1.28 7.25 -7.74
CA PHE A 59 -0.16 7.36 -8.00
C PHE A 59 -0.86 8.40 -7.12
N TYR A 60 -0.54 8.46 -5.82
CA TYR A 60 -1.22 9.33 -4.85
C TYR A 60 -1.19 10.82 -5.21
N PRO A 61 -0.09 11.42 -5.68
CA PRO A 61 -0.08 12.83 -6.07
C PRO A 61 -1.06 13.15 -7.21
N LEU A 62 -1.22 12.23 -8.16
CA LEU A 62 -2.17 12.38 -9.27
C LEU A 62 -3.61 12.20 -8.78
N LEU A 63 -3.82 11.20 -7.91
CA LEU A 63 -5.12 10.91 -7.32
C LEU A 63 -5.61 12.09 -6.47
N ILE A 64 -4.78 12.62 -5.56
CA ILE A 64 -5.13 13.74 -4.66
C ILE A 64 -5.57 14.95 -5.50
N LYS A 65 -4.81 15.34 -6.52
CA LYS A 65 -5.17 16.44 -7.42
C LYS A 65 -6.46 16.18 -8.20
N PHE A 66 -6.75 14.93 -8.54
CA PHE A 66 -7.97 14.57 -9.24
C PHE A 66 -9.20 14.62 -8.33
N VAL A 67 -9.09 14.02 -7.13
CA VAL A 67 -10.17 14.01 -6.13
C VAL A 67 -10.48 15.44 -5.66
N ASP A 68 -9.46 16.27 -5.41
CA ASP A 68 -9.65 17.65 -4.94
C ASP A 68 -10.46 18.49 -5.94
N ARG A 69 -10.17 18.35 -7.25
CA ARG A 69 -10.92 19.04 -8.32
C ARG A 69 -12.40 18.64 -8.41
N HIS A 70 -12.76 17.43 -8.00
CA HIS A 70 -14.12 16.91 -8.09
C HIS A 70 -14.81 16.78 -6.72
N ARG A 71 -14.16 17.20 -5.63
CA ARG A 71 -14.57 16.98 -4.24
C ARG A 71 -16.00 17.45 -3.97
N SER A 72 -16.36 18.66 -4.37
CA SER A 72 -17.69 19.23 -4.11
C SER A 72 -18.83 18.45 -4.78
N ALA A 73 -18.57 17.84 -5.95
CA ALA A 73 -19.56 17.04 -6.66
C ALA A 73 -19.70 15.65 -6.02
N TRP A 74 -18.57 15.00 -5.67
CA TRP A 74 -18.57 13.66 -5.11
C TRP A 74 -19.12 13.60 -3.69
N LEU A 75 -18.93 14.65 -2.88
CA LEU A 75 -19.53 14.74 -1.54
C LEU A 75 -21.06 14.95 -1.59
N LYS A 76 -21.58 15.58 -2.65
CA LYS A 76 -23.03 15.79 -2.82
C LYS A 76 -23.72 14.62 -3.50
N HIS A 77 -23.06 14.01 -4.48
CA HIS A 77 -23.58 12.90 -5.29
C HIS A 77 -22.51 11.81 -5.45
N PRO A 78 -22.38 10.90 -4.49
CA PRO A 78 -21.45 9.79 -4.62
C PRO A 78 -21.93 8.83 -5.71
N THR A 79 -21.06 8.53 -6.69
CA THR A 79 -21.32 7.54 -7.73
C THR A 79 -20.70 6.20 -7.35
N GLN A 80 -21.17 5.10 -7.97
CA GLN A 80 -20.61 3.77 -7.75
C GLN A 80 -19.12 3.69 -8.11
N GLU A 81 -18.69 4.39 -9.16
CA GLU A 81 -17.28 4.46 -9.57
C GLU A 81 -16.42 5.12 -8.47
N THR A 82 -16.90 6.22 -7.90
CA THR A 82 -16.22 6.94 -6.83
C THR A 82 -16.10 6.08 -5.57
N GLN A 83 -17.15 5.34 -5.22
CA GLN A 83 -17.10 4.39 -4.11
C GLN A 83 -16.06 3.29 -4.34
N ARG A 84 -16.04 2.66 -5.53
CA ARG A 84 -15.06 1.64 -5.88
C ARG A 84 -13.62 2.16 -5.76
N LEU A 85 -13.36 3.36 -6.26
CA LEU A 85 -12.07 4.01 -6.15
C LEU A 85 -11.65 4.18 -4.68
N PHE A 86 -12.52 4.76 -3.85
CA PHE A 86 -12.20 4.98 -2.43
C PHE A 86 -12.01 3.68 -1.68
N THR A 87 -12.82 2.65 -1.95
CA THR A 87 -12.65 1.31 -1.37
C THR A 87 -11.31 0.70 -1.76
N ALA A 88 -10.91 0.78 -3.03
CA ALA A 88 -9.63 0.26 -3.49
C ALA A 88 -8.45 0.97 -2.80
N VAL A 89 -8.50 2.31 -2.73
CA VAL A 89 -7.46 3.12 -2.09
C VAL A 89 -7.37 2.85 -0.60
N ALA A 90 -8.51 2.78 0.11
CA ALA A 90 -8.54 2.47 1.53
C ALA A 90 -7.95 1.07 1.82
N ARG A 91 -8.28 0.08 0.99
CA ARG A 91 -7.78 -1.29 1.16
C ARG A 91 -6.28 -1.39 0.87
N MET A 92 -5.79 -0.70 -0.16
CA MET A 92 -4.35 -0.58 -0.40
C MET A 92 -3.62 0.06 0.78
N PHE A 93 -4.18 1.11 1.37
CA PHE A 93 -3.60 1.78 2.53
C PHE A 93 -3.52 0.86 3.74
N LEU A 94 -4.56 0.07 4.00
CA LEU A 94 -4.57 -0.90 5.09
C LEU A 94 -3.48 -1.97 4.93
N ILE A 95 -3.33 -2.53 3.73
CA ILE A 95 -2.31 -3.53 3.43
C ILE A 95 -0.91 -2.94 3.63
N TRP A 96 -0.66 -1.73 3.09
CA TRP A 96 0.61 -1.05 3.26
C TRP A 96 0.92 -0.75 4.74
N ALA A 97 -0.06 -0.31 5.52
CA ALA A 97 0.09 -0.06 6.95
C ALA A 97 0.45 -1.34 7.72
N LYS A 98 -0.22 -2.47 7.40
CA LYS A 98 0.09 -3.79 7.96
C LYS A 98 1.53 -4.23 7.62
N ALA A 99 1.91 -4.18 6.35
CA ALA A 99 3.24 -4.59 5.89
C ALA A 99 4.35 -3.74 6.54
N THR A 100 4.14 -2.41 6.63
CA THR A 100 5.11 -1.49 7.25
C THR A 100 5.22 -1.69 8.76
N LEU A 101 4.10 -2.00 9.44
CA LEU A 101 4.13 -2.36 10.86
C LEU A 101 4.87 -3.69 11.07
N MET A 102 4.68 -4.67 10.20
CA MET A 102 5.37 -5.96 10.26
C MET A 102 6.87 -5.81 10.09
N MET A 103 7.33 -5.12 9.04
CA MET A 103 8.75 -4.83 8.83
C MET A 103 9.38 -4.17 10.06
N ARG A 104 8.68 -3.23 10.70
CA ARG A 104 9.16 -2.58 11.94
C ARG A 104 9.31 -3.53 13.13
N VAL A 105 8.42 -4.52 13.27
CA VAL A 105 8.47 -5.51 14.35
C VAL A 105 9.59 -6.53 14.10
N THR A 106 9.85 -6.90 12.85
CA THR A 106 11.03 -7.72 12.50
C THR A 106 12.35 -6.93 12.63
N ASP A 107 12.34 -5.64 12.31
CA ASP A 107 13.51 -4.74 12.39
C ASP A 107 13.93 -4.32 13.80
N ASP A 108 13.19 -4.63 14.86
CA ASP A 108 13.68 -4.40 16.23
C ASP A 108 14.95 -5.23 16.56
N LYS A 109 15.31 -6.20 15.72
CA LYS A 109 16.61 -6.91 15.72
C LYS A 109 17.62 -6.38 14.69
N ALA A 110 17.22 -5.50 13.77
CA ALA A 110 18.02 -4.99 12.65
C ALA A 110 18.01 -3.45 12.53
N LYS A 111 17.80 -2.74 13.65
CA LYS A 111 18.01 -1.29 13.78
C LYS A 111 19.46 -0.91 13.49
N GLN A 112 19.84 -0.82 12.22
CA GLN A 112 20.89 0.10 11.79
C GLN A 112 20.92 0.38 10.28
N SER A 113 20.31 -0.42 9.40
CA SER A 113 20.58 -0.28 7.94
C SER A 113 19.56 0.58 7.16
N TYR A 114 18.28 0.62 7.54
CA TYR A 114 17.27 1.40 6.79
C TYR A 114 17.19 2.88 7.19
N ARG A 115 18.35 3.51 7.39
CA ARG A 115 18.47 4.98 7.60
C ARG A 115 18.35 5.77 6.30
N ILE A 116 17.90 5.17 5.19
CA ILE A 116 17.75 5.82 3.90
C ILE A 116 16.27 5.77 3.50
N THR A 117 15.48 6.64 4.12
CA THR A 117 14.39 7.41 3.48
C THR A 117 13.75 8.26 4.57
N GLY A 118 14.31 9.46 4.78
CA GLY A 118 13.71 10.53 5.57
C GLY A 118 12.40 11.08 4.98
N SER A 119 11.49 10.21 4.55
CA SER A 119 10.20 10.57 3.93
C SER A 119 9.03 9.69 4.38
N ALA A 120 9.25 8.67 5.21
CA ALA A 120 8.15 7.92 5.84
C ALA A 120 7.39 8.75 6.91
N SER A 121 7.99 9.82 7.41
CA SER A 121 7.40 10.75 8.39
C SER A 121 6.33 11.69 7.82
N CYS A 122 6.25 11.81 6.48
CA CYS A 122 5.36 12.76 5.81
C CYS A 122 4.01 12.19 5.39
N PHE A 123 3.89 10.86 5.21
CA PHE A 123 2.66 10.27 4.71
C PHE A 123 1.55 10.22 5.77
N GLY A 124 1.90 9.95 7.04
CA GLY A 124 0.96 9.96 8.15
C GLY A 124 0.39 11.34 8.52
N ARG A 125 1.04 12.43 8.08
CA ARG A 125 0.57 13.81 8.32
C ARG A 125 -0.21 14.42 7.16
N THR A 126 -0.15 13.83 5.96
CA THR A 126 -0.75 14.45 4.75
C THR A 126 -2.06 13.78 4.32
N LEU A 127 -2.33 12.55 4.76
CA LEU A 127 -3.54 11.80 4.39
C LEU A 127 -4.66 11.83 5.45
N VAL A 128 -4.44 12.52 6.57
CA VAL A 128 -5.49 12.85 7.54
C VAL A 128 -5.87 14.32 7.35
N VAL A 129 -6.51 14.63 6.23
CA VAL A 129 -7.23 15.89 6.00
C VAL A 129 -8.63 15.55 5.51
#